data_AF-A0AAN9JKD9-F1
#
_entry.id   AF-A0AAN9JKD9-F1
#
_cell.length_a   1.000
_cell.length_b   1.000
_cell.length_c   1.000
_cell.angle_alpha   90.00
_cell.angle_beta   90.00
_cell.angle_gamma   90.00
#
_symmetry.space_group_name_H-M   'P 1'
#
loop_
_entity.id
_entity.type
_entity.pdbx_description
1 polymer ?
#
loop_
_entity_poly.entity_id
_entity_poly.type
_entity_poly.pdbx_seq_one_letter_code
_entity_poly.pdbx_strand_id
1 'polypeptide(L)'
;MKGISYRGNHICFGRYALQALEPAWITSRQIEAGRRAMSRNVRRGGQIWVRIFPDKPVTVRPTETRMGSGKGSPEYWVAVVKPGKILYEMGGVPENIARKAISIASSKMPIRTQFIISGGARELMCIRILGASNRRYAYIGDIVVAVIKQAVPNTNLERSEVIRAVIVRTCKELKRSNGIIIKYDDNAAVVIDQEGNPKGTRIFCAIARELRQLNFTKIVSLAPEAIFPKRFNVLFMGIR
;
A
#
# COMPACT_ATOMS: atom_id res chain seq x y z
N MET A 1 -20.63 -11.53 -5.35
CA MET A 1 -19.24 -11.72 -5.85
C MET A 1 -18.39 -12.21 -4.70
N LYS A 2 -17.63 -13.29 -4.88
CA LYS A 2 -16.76 -13.85 -3.84
C LYS A 2 -15.28 -13.56 -4.15
N GLY A 3 -14.47 -13.48 -3.10
CA GLY A 3 -13.01 -13.36 -3.16
C GLY A 3 -12.46 -11.92 -3.13
N ILE A 4 -11.16 -11.83 -2.83
CA ILE A 4 -10.37 -10.60 -2.77
C ILE A 4 -9.74 -10.26 -4.13
N SER A 5 -9.39 -8.98 -4.34
CA SER A 5 -8.69 -8.54 -5.54
C SER A 5 -7.19 -8.77 -5.41
N TYR A 6 -6.64 -9.64 -6.27
CA TYR A 6 -5.18 -9.83 -6.39
C TYR A 6 -4.51 -8.85 -7.36
N ARG A 7 -5.28 -8.24 -8.26
CA ARG A 7 -4.79 -7.25 -9.24
C ARG A 7 -5.35 -5.86 -8.93
N GLY A 8 -4.53 -4.83 -9.14
CA GLY A 8 -4.93 -3.43 -8.92
C GLY A 8 -5.25 -3.11 -7.45
N ASN A 9 -4.61 -3.82 -6.53
CA ASN A 9 -4.70 -3.66 -5.07
C ASN A 9 -3.55 -2.81 -4.49
N HIS A 10 -2.53 -2.51 -5.30
CA HIS A 10 -1.40 -1.65 -4.95
C HIS A 10 -1.49 -0.31 -5.67
N ILE A 11 -1.07 0.77 -5.00
CA ILE A 11 -1.00 2.12 -5.57
C ILE A 11 0.11 2.11 -6.62
N CYS A 12 -0.06 2.61 -7.84
CA CYS A 12 1.03 2.59 -8.85
C CYS A 12 1.50 3.98 -9.30
N PHE A 13 0.64 4.98 -9.26
CA PHE A 13 0.87 6.29 -9.84
C PHE A 13 0.90 7.37 -8.74
N GLY A 14 -0.12 7.41 -7.91
CA GLY A 14 -0.27 8.44 -6.87
C GLY A 14 0.48 8.13 -5.58
N ARG A 15 0.36 9.08 -4.63
CA ARG A 15 0.79 8.89 -3.23
C ARG A 15 -0.37 8.43 -2.34
N TYR A 16 -1.59 8.82 -2.71
CA TYR A 16 -2.80 8.54 -1.96
C TYR A 16 -3.78 7.74 -2.82
N ALA A 17 -4.61 6.91 -2.20
CA ALA A 17 -5.56 6.09 -2.92
C ALA A 17 -6.84 5.81 -2.13
N LEU A 18 -7.91 5.49 -2.87
CA LEU A 18 -9.17 4.99 -2.33
C LEU A 18 -9.32 3.51 -2.68
N GLN A 19 -9.41 2.64 -1.68
CA GLN A 19 -9.58 1.20 -1.86
C GLN A 19 -10.97 0.73 -1.43
N ALA A 20 -11.56 -0.18 -2.20
CA ALA A 20 -12.81 -0.84 -1.88
C ALA A 20 -12.64 -1.87 -0.75
N LEU A 21 -13.55 -1.88 0.22
CA LEU A 21 -13.63 -2.90 1.27
C LEU A 21 -14.68 -3.96 0.96
N GLU A 22 -15.67 -3.63 0.13
CA GLU A 22 -16.81 -4.48 -0.22
C GLU A 22 -16.88 -4.70 -1.74
N PRO A 23 -17.45 -5.83 -2.19
CA PRO A 23 -17.70 -6.07 -3.60
C PRO A 23 -18.90 -5.27 -4.11
N ALA A 24 -18.79 -4.64 -5.29
CA ALA A 24 -19.93 -4.01 -5.96
C ALA A 24 -19.72 -3.85 -7.46
N TRP A 25 -20.82 -3.60 -8.17
CA TRP A 25 -20.82 -3.07 -9.53
C TRP A 25 -20.93 -1.55 -9.45
N ILE A 26 -19.87 -0.85 -9.88
CA ILE A 26 -19.82 0.61 -9.84
C ILE A 26 -20.13 1.13 -11.24
N THR A 27 -21.16 1.95 -11.36
CA THR A 27 -21.59 2.54 -12.63
C THR A 27 -20.61 3.60 -13.12
N SER A 28 -20.55 3.83 -14.45
CA SER A 28 -19.79 4.93 -15.04
C SER A 28 -20.14 6.29 -14.43
N ARG A 29 -21.42 6.53 -14.12
CA ARG A 29 -21.91 7.76 -13.46
C ARG A 29 -21.33 7.93 -12.06
N GLN A 30 -21.27 6.86 -11.26
CA GLN A 30 -20.64 6.89 -9.93
C GLN A 30 -19.13 7.14 -10.03
N ILE A 31 -18.46 6.49 -10.99
CA ILE A 31 -17.03 6.71 -11.23
C ILE A 31 -16.75 8.19 -11.54
N GLU A 32 -17.55 8.76 -12.44
CA GLU A 32 -17.39 10.17 -12.81
C GLU A 32 -17.77 11.12 -11.67
N ALA A 33 -18.80 10.79 -10.87
CA ALA A 33 -19.17 11.57 -9.70
C ALA A 33 -18.03 11.63 -8.66
N GLY A 34 -17.35 10.51 -8.42
CA GLY A 34 -16.17 10.44 -7.55
C GLY A 34 -15.01 11.27 -8.10
N ARG A 35 -14.70 11.14 -9.41
CA ARG A 35 -13.64 11.92 -10.08
C ARG A 35 -13.89 13.43 -10.02
N ARG A 36 -15.10 13.87 -10.37
CA ARG A 36 -15.51 15.29 -10.30
C ARG A 36 -15.42 15.84 -8.88
N ALA A 37 -15.86 15.06 -7.89
CA ALA A 37 -15.79 15.46 -6.49
C ALA A 37 -14.35 15.71 -6.02
N MET A 38 -13.41 14.84 -6.39
CA MET A 38 -11.99 15.05 -6.09
C MET A 38 -11.42 16.27 -6.81
N SER A 39 -11.68 16.40 -8.12
CA SER A 39 -11.15 17.50 -8.93
C SER A 39 -11.57 18.88 -8.41
N ARG A 40 -12.83 19.02 -7.95
CA ARG A 40 -13.32 20.28 -7.33
C ARG A 40 -12.55 20.67 -6.05
N ASN A 41 -12.07 19.70 -5.28
CA ASN A 41 -11.37 19.96 -4.02
C ASN A 41 -9.86 20.20 -4.21
N VAL A 42 -9.29 19.69 -5.30
CA VAL A 42 -7.84 19.59 -5.49
C VAL A 42 -7.19 20.87 -6.07
N ARG A 43 -7.97 21.85 -6.56
CA ARG A 43 -7.49 23.05 -7.29
C ARG A 43 -6.55 22.64 -8.46
N ARG A 44 -6.00 23.60 -9.23
CA ARG A 44 -5.31 23.35 -10.52
C ARG A 44 -4.00 22.54 -10.46
N GLY A 45 -3.59 21.98 -9.32
CA GLY A 45 -2.25 21.38 -9.13
C GLY A 45 -2.18 19.86 -8.89
N GLY A 46 -3.29 19.19 -8.55
CA GLY A 46 -3.23 17.76 -8.23
C GLY A 46 -3.59 16.84 -9.37
N GLN A 47 -2.89 15.71 -9.44
CA GLN A 47 -3.11 14.66 -10.42
C GLN A 47 -4.04 13.60 -9.83
N ILE A 48 -5.02 13.15 -10.61
CA ILE A 48 -6.03 12.17 -10.21
C ILE A 48 -6.04 11.05 -11.26
N TRP A 49 -5.90 9.81 -10.81
CA TRP A 49 -6.02 8.63 -11.66
C TRP A 49 -7.26 7.84 -11.28
N VAL A 50 -8.03 7.44 -12.30
CA VAL A 50 -9.11 6.48 -12.14
C VAL A 50 -8.55 5.10 -12.47
N ARG A 51 -8.62 4.17 -11.52
CA ARG A 51 -8.01 2.83 -11.63
C ARG A 51 -8.97 1.73 -12.10
N ILE A 52 -10.25 2.06 -12.19
CA ILE A 52 -11.32 1.15 -12.63
C ILE A 52 -11.94 1.67 -13.92
N PHE A 53 -12.30 0.76 -14.82
CA PHE A 53 -12.95 1.08 -16.08
C PHE A 53 -14.28 0.32 -16.18
N PRO A 54 -15.37 0.97 -16.61
CA PRO A 54 -16.67 0.32 -16.75
C PRO A 54 -16.73 -0.43 -18.09
N ASP A 55 -16.22 -1.66 -18.10
CA ASP A 55 -16.14 -2.54 -19.27
C ASP A 55 -17.35 -3.46 -19.41
N LYS A 56 -18.07 -3.75 -18.33
CA LYS A 56 -19.18 -4.70 -18.34
C LYS A 56 -20.51 -4.00 -18.69
N PRO A 57 -21.16 -4.34 -19.82
CA PRO A 57 -22.50 -3.83 -20.12
C PRO A 57 -23.55 -4.50 -19.22
N VAL A 58 -24.51 -3.71 -18.77
CA VAL A 58 -25.70 -4.15 -18.05
C VAL A 58 -26.90 -3.97 -18.97
N THR A 59 -27.57 -5.09 -19.24
CA THR A 59 -28.79 -5.12 -20.05
C THR A 59 -30.01 -4.92 -19.17
N VAL A 60 -30.90 -4.04 -19.58
CA VAL A 60 -32.16 -3.77 -18.88
C VAL A 60 -33.30 -4.01 -19.86
N ARG A 61 -34.42 -4.54 -19.34
CA ARG A 61 -35.66 -4.60 -20.10
C ARG A 61 -36.57 -3.47 -19.65
N PRO A 62 -37.32 -2.84 -20.57
CA PRO A 62 -38.32 -1.85 -20.17
C PRO A 62 -39.30 -2.46 -19.18
N THR A 63 -39.60 -1.70 -18.11
CA THR A 63 -40.45 -2.15 -17.00
C THR A 63 -41.86 -2.55 -17.45
N GLU A 64 -42.33 -2.01 -18.56
CA GLU A 64 -43.66 -2.25 -19.13
C GLU A 64 -43.79 -3.60 -19.88
N THR A 65 -42.69 -4.34 -20.05
CA THR A 65 -42.68 -5.60 -20.84
C THR A 65 -42.83 -6.85 -19.97
N ARG A 66 -43.47 -7.90 -20.51
CA ARG A 66 -43.56 -9.21 -19.85
C ARG A 66 -42.22 -9.96 -19.89
N MET A 67 -42.08 -10.95 -19.01
CA MET A 67 -40.93 -11.88 -19.01
C MET A 67 -40.96 -12.77 -20.27
N GLY A 68 -39.79 -13.20 -20.77
CA GLY A 68 -39.67 -13.97 -22.03
C GLY A 68 -39.20 -13.12 -23.23
N SER A 69 -39.08 -13.67 -24.45
CA SER A 69 -38.69 -12.89 -25.65
C SER A 69 -37.22 -12.38 -25.75
N GLY A 70 -36.26 -13.04 -25.09
CA GLY A 70 -34.82 -12.77 -25.31
C GLY A 70 -34.18 -11.66 -24.44
N LYS A 71 -32.86 -11.47 -24.51
CA LYS A 71 -32.15 -10.55 -23.60
C LYS A 71 -32.47 -9.07 -23.92
N GLY A 72 -32.61 -8.22 -22.90
CA GLY A 72 -32.81 -6.78 -23.08
C GLY A 72 -31.59 -6.08 -23.71
N SER A 73 -31.75 -4.82 -24.10
CA SER A 73 -30.67 -4.00 -24.66
C SER A 73 -29.70 -3.53 -23.57
N PRO A 74 -28.39 -3.39 -23.86
CA PRO A 74 -27.43 -2.75 -22.95
C PRO A 74 -27.82 -1.30 -22.67
N GLU A 75 -28.02 -0.92 -21.40
CA GLU A 75 -28.41 0.44 -21.02
C GLU A 75 -27.23 1.23 -20.42
N TYR A 76 -26.43 0.59 -19.57
CA TYR A 76 -25.29 1.23 -18.92
C TYR A 76 -24.12 0.27 -18.69
N TRP A 77 -22.96 0.83 -18.39
CA TRP A 77 -21.74 0.07 -18.13
C TRP A 77 -21.34 0.16 -16.67
N VAL A 78 -20.85 -0.95 -16.14
CA VAL A 78 -20.37 -1.09 -14.77
C VAL A 78 -18.95 -1.61 -14.72
N ALA A 79 -18.20 -1.14 -13.74
CA ALA A 79 -16.94 -1.72 -13.33
C ALA A 79 -17.20 -2.75 -12.23
N VAL A 80 -16.67 -3.95 -12.44
CA VAL A 80 -16.77 -5.05 -11.46
C VAL A 80 -15.67 -4.90 -10.41
N VAL A 81 -16.04 -4.53 -9.18
CA VAL A 81 -15.10 -4.24 -8.09
C VAL A 81 -15.16 -5.31 -7.02
N LYS A 82 -13.97 -5.80 -6.63
CA LYS A 82 -13.77 -6.73 -5.50
C LYS A 82 -13.10 -6.02 -4.32
N PRO A 83 -13.27 -6.52 -3.08
CA PRO A 83 -12.53 -6.03 -1.92
C PRO A 83 -11.02 -5.98 -2.16
N GLY A 84 -10.37 -4.93 -1.70
CA GLY A 84 -8.94 -4.70 -1.90
C GLY A 84 -8.57 -3.99 -3.21
N LYS A 85 -9.50 -3.77 -4.13
CA LYS A 85 -9.21 -3.04 -5.38
C LYS A 85 -9.12 -1.54 -5.15
N ILE A 86 -8.12 -0.90 -5.75
CA ILE A 86 -7.98 0.56 -5.76
C ILE A 86 -8.88 1.15 -6.83
N LEU A 87 -9.68 2.14 -6.43
CA LEU A 87 -10.64 2.84 -7.28
C LEU A 87 -10.03 4.12 -7.87
N TYR A 88 -9.37 4.89 -7.03
CA TYR A 88 -8.73 6.14 -7.41
C TYR A 88 -7.36 6.28 -6.76
N GLU A 89 -6.49 7.02 -7.45
CA GLU A 89 -5.23 7.49 -6.89
C GLU A 89 -5.10 9.00 -7.05
N MET A 90 -4.33 9.62 -6.16
CA MET A 90 -4.10 11.05 -6.14
C MET A 90 -2.63 11.36 -5.81
N GLY A 91 -2.10 12.40 -6.44
CA GLY A 91 -0.71 12.85 -6.31
C GLY A 91 -0.59 14.36 -6.54
N GLY A 92 0.57 14.94 -6.22
CA GLY A 92 0.81 16.37 -6.39
C GLY A 92 0.06 17.28 -5.40
N VAL A 93 -0.44 16.72 -4.29
CA VAL A 93 -1.15 17.46 -3.23
C VAL A 93 -0.67 17.07 -1.84
N PRO A 94 -0.78 17.96 -0.84
CA PRO A 94 -0.51 17.61 0.55
C PRO A 94 -1.59 16.67 1.12
N GLU A 95 -1.22 15.92 2.18
CA GLU A 95 -2.06 14.87 2.76
C GLU A 95 -3.43 15.38 3.26
N ASN A 96 -3.45 16.56 3.86
CA ASN A 96 -4.69 17.19 4.36
C ASN A 96 -5.72 17.38 3.24
N ILE A 97 -5.31 17.88 2.08
CA ILE A 97 -6.17 18.05 0.89
C ILE A 97 -6.56 16.69 0.33
N ALA A 98 -5.60 15.76 0.19
CA ALA A 98 -5.86 14.43 -0.34
C ALA A 98 -6.89 13.66 0.50
N ARG A 99 -6.75 13.70 1.83
CA ARG A 99 -7.66 13.03 2.78
C ARG A 99 -9.08 13.59 2.67
N LYS A 100 -9.22 14.92 2.59
CA LYS A 100 -10.51 15.57 2.40
C LYS A 100 -11.14 15.21 1.05
N ALA A 101 -10.39 15.31 -0.04
CA ALA A 101 -10.87 15.00 -1.38
C ALA A 101 -11.31 13.53 -1.53
N ILE A 102 -10.52 12.58 -1.01
CA ILE A 102 -10.83 11.15 -1.05
C ILE A 102 -12.01 10.80 -0.13
N SER A 103 -12.16 11.47 1.02
CA SER A 103 -13.34 11.29 1.88
C SER A 103 -14.64 11.67 1.15
N ILE A 104 -14.63 12.77 0.40
CA ILE A 104 -15.78 13.20 -0.41
C ILE A 104 -16.03 12.19 -1.54
N ALA A 105 -14.98 11.66 -2.18
CA ALA A 105 -15.14 10.62 -3.20
C ALA A 105 -15.75 9.32 -2.63
N SER A 106 -15.34 8.93 -1.42
CA SER A 106 -15.90 7.78 -0.69
C SER A 106 -17.42 7.91 -0.52
N SER A 107 -17.92 9.11 -0.18
CA SER A 107 -19.37 9.36 -0.07
C SER A 107 -20.16 9.19 -1.37
N LYS A 108 -19.49 9.15 -2.53
CA LYS A 108 -20.12 8.92 -3.85
C LYS A 108 -20.12 7.45 -4.25
N MET A 109 -19.41 6.60 -3.51
CA MET A 109 -19.33 5.17 -3.80
C MET A 109 -20.45 4.42 -3.08
N PRO A 110 -21.05 3.39 -3.70
CA PRO A 110 -22.10 2.58 -3.08
C PRO A 110 -21.57 1.53 -2.08
N ILE A 111 -20.30 1.64 -1.68
CA ILE A 111 -19.59 0.64 -0.87
C ILE A 111 -18.71 1.30 0.17
N ARG A 112 -18.40 0.57 1.24
CA ARG A 112 -17.36 0.98 2.18
C ARG A 112 -16.00 1.01 1.48
N THR A 113 -15.28 2.09 1.72
CA THR A 113 -13.94 2.30 1.17
C THR A 113 -12.98 2.79 2.24
N GLN A 114 -11.69 2.66 1.99
CA GLN A 114 -10.63 3.15 2.87
C GLN A 114 -9.62 4.01 2.12
N PHE A 115 -9.12 5.04 2.82
CA PHE A 115 -8.01 5.86 2.37
C PHE A 115 -6.68 5.15 2.65
N ILE A 116 -5.80 5.13 1.65
CA ILE A 116 -4.47 4.51 1.74
C ILE A 116 -3.42 5.53 1.34
N ILE A 117 -2.31 5.53 2.07
CA ILE A 117 -1.09 6.26 1.71
C ILE A 117 -0.05 5.25 1.25
N SER A 118 0.66 5.55 0.17
CA SER A 118 1.88 4.85 -0.21
C SER A 118 2.97 5.19 0.81
N GLY A 119 3.18 4.32 1.80
CA GLY A 119 4.27 4.47 2.76
C GLY A 119 5.58 3.98 2.17
N GLY A 120 6.59 4.86 2.10
CA GLY A 120 8.00 4.52 1.94
C GLY A 120 8.45 3.85 0.64
N ALA A 121 9.76 3.97 0.35
CA ALA A 121 10.45 3.20 -0.68
C ALA A 121 9.99 1.74 -0.64
N ARG A 122 9.67 1.16 -1.79
CA ARG A 122 8.88 -0.07 -1.85
C ARG A 122 9.73 -1.32 -1.91
N GLU A 123 10.93 -1.19 -2.48
CA GLU A 123 11.81 -2.31 -2.79
C GLU A 123 13.27 -1.86 -2.68
N LEU A 124 14.06 -2.60 -1.89
CA LEU A 124 15.53 -2.54 -1.96
C LEU A 124 16.04 -3.80 -2.63
N MET A 125 17.14 -3.61 -3.35
CA MET A 125 18.01 -4.71 -3.74
C MET A 125 19.19 -4.72 -2.79
N CYS A 126 19.31 -5.77 -1.98
CA CYS A 126 20.49 -5.99 -1.15
C CYS A 126 21.70 -6.28 -2.04
N ILE A 127 22.79 -5.54 -1.86
CA ILE A 127 24.07 -5.79 -2.53
C ILE A 127 24.92 -6.73 -1.69
N ARG A 128 25.08 -6.38 -0.40
CA ARG A 128 25.95 -7.12 0.52
C ARG A 128 25.53 -6.95 1.97
N ILE A 129 25.90 -7.92 2.79
CA ILE A 129 25.81 -7.85 4.25
C ILE A 129 27.10 -7.24 4.79
N LEU A 130 27.00 -6.29 5.71
CA LEU A 130 28.15 -5.70 6.41
C LEU A 130 28.55 -6.58 7.60
N GLY A 131 29.84 -6.67 7.87
CA GLY A 131 30.38 -7.44 9.01
C GLY A 131 30.36 -8.97 8.85
N ALA A 132 29.89 -9.48 7.72
CA ALA A 132 29.86 -10.91 7.42
C ALA A 132 30.82 -11.28 6.29
N SER A 133 31.65 -12.31 6.50
CA SER A 133 32.43 -12.94 5.43
C SER A 133 31.52 -13.86 4.60
N ASN A 134 31.33 -13.51 3.32
CA ASN A 134 30.69 -14.30 2.25
C ASN A 134 29.35 -15.00 2.59
N ARG A 135 28.54 -14.45 3.51
CA ARG A 135 27.21 -15.02 3.82
C ARG A 135 26.23 -14.73 2.70
N ARG A 136 25.55 -15.78 2.21
CA ARG A 136 24.52 -15.68 1.16
C ARG A 136 23.16 -15.16 1.65
N TYR A 137 22.88 -15.28 2.95
CA TYR A 137 21.59 -14.92 3.54
C TYR A 137 21.79 -14.00 4.74
N ALA A 138 20.93 -12.98 4.83
CA ALA A 138 20.87 -12.06 5.95
C ALA A 138 19.81 -12.54 6.96
N TYR A 139 20.08 -12.29 8.24
CA TYR A 139 19.18 -12.56 9.35
C TYR A 139 18.68 -11.26 9.98
N ILE A 140 17.69 -11.37 10.85
CA ILE A 140 17.19 -10.24 11.64
C ILE A 140 18.37 -9.62 12.42
N GLY A 141 18.52 -8.30 12.30
CA GLY A 141 19.58 -7.51 12.91
C GLY A 141 20.84 -7.35 12.05
N ASP A 142 20.98 -8.06 10.93
CA ASP A 142 22.08 -7.83 10.02
C ASP A 142 21.94 -6.46 9.33
N ILE A 143 23.06 -5.75 9.18
CA ILE A 143 23.13 -4.51 8.40
C ILE A 143 23.49 -4.88 6.96
N VAL A 144 22.68 -4.42 6.01
CA VAL A 144 22.90 -4.60 4.57
C VAL A 144 23.18 -3.27 3.90
N VAL A 145 24.05 -3.29 2.89
CA VAL A 145 24.13 -2.25 1.88
C VAL A 145 23.17 -2.60 0.78
N ALA A 146 22.27 -1.69 0.44
CA ALA A 146 21.21 -1.91 -0.53
C ALA A 146 21.02 -0.73 -1.46
N VAL A 147 20.54 -1.00 -2.68
CA VAL A 147 20.14 0.02 -3.64
C VAL A 147 18.63 0.20 -3.59
N ILE A 148 18.17 1.44 -3.55
CA ILE A 148 16.75 1.76 -3.65
C ILE A 148 16.27 1.51 -5.07
N LYS A 149 15.46 0.46 -5.29
CA LYS A 149 14.90 0.16 -6.62
C LYS A 149 13.67 0.99 -6.92
N GLN A 150 12.87 1.27 -5.88
CA GLN A 150 11.67 2.09 -5.97
C GLN A 150 11.60 3.03 -4.77
N ALA A 151 11.69 4.34 -5.03
CA ALA A 151 11.51 5.39 -4.04
C ALA A 151 10.10 6.01 -4.16
N VAL A 152 9.56 6.52 -3.06
CA VAL A 152 8.31 7.30 -3.09
C VAL A 152 8.67 8.78 -3.34
N PRO A 153 7.97 9.49 -4.23
CA PRO A 153 8.21 10.92 -4.43
C PRO A 153 7.96 11.71 -3.14
N ASN A 154 8.88 12.64 -2.80
CA ASN A 154 8.92 13.47 -1.59
C ASN A 154 9.38 12.76 -0.29
N THR A 155 10.21 11.72 -0.38
CA THR A 155 11.09 11.29 0.72
C THR A 155 12.51 11.77 0.45
N ASN A 156 13.35 11.90 1.49
CA ASN A 156 14.79 12.18 1.37
C ASN A 156 15.59 10.98 0.82
N LEU A 157 14.97 10.15 0.00
CA LEU A 157 15.52 8.93 -0.54
C LEU A 157 15.23 8.87 -2.02
N GLU A 158 16.28 8.72 -2.81
CA GLU A 158 16.20 8.74 -4.25
C GLU A 158 16.31 7.34 -4.86
N ARG A 159 15.74 7.16 -6.04
CA ARG A 159 15.89 5.89 -6.77
C ARG A 159 17.35 5.72 -7.16
N SER A 160 17.87 4.50 -7.04
CA SER A 160 19.26 4.11 -7.28
C SER A 160 20.27 4.64 -6.25
N GLU A 161 19.82 5.31 -5.20
CA GLU A 161 20.68 5.66 -4.06
C GLU A 161 21.15 4.38 -3.34
N VAL A 162 22.43 4.35 -2.94
CA VAL A 162 23.01 3.28 -2.14
C VAL A 162 22.88 3.65 -0.66
N ILE A 163 22.18 2.82 0.10
CA ILE A 163 21.87 3.06 1.51
C ILE A 163 22.27 1.88 2.39
N ARG A 164 22.38 2.14 3.70
CA ARG A 164 22.49 1.11 4.72
C ARG A 164 21.11 0.84 5.31
N ALA A 165 20.79 -0.42 5.55
CA ALA A 165 19.53 -0.81 6.16
C ALA A 165 19.72 -1.99 7.13
N VAL A 166 18.95 -2.02 8.20
CA VAL A 166 18.92 -3.13 9.18
C VAL A 166 17.76 -4.04 8.84
N ILE A 167 17.99 -5.35 8.76
CA ILE A 167 16.91 -6.33 8.57
C ILE A 167 16.07 -6.43 9.85
N VAL A 168 14.77 -6.14 9.75
CA VAL A 168 13.87 -6.12 10.91
C VAL A 168 12.86 -7.27 10.96
N ARG A 169 12.62 -7.91 9.81
CA ARG A 169 11.76 -9.09 9.68
C ARG A 169 12.20 -9.93 8.48
N THR A 170 12.02 -11.24 8.61
CA THR A 170 12.32 -12.21 7.56
C THR A 170 11.19 -13.21 7.39
N CYS A 171 10.90 -13.60 6.14
CA CYS A 171 9.99 -14.72 5.85
C CYS A 171 10.56 -16.06 6.35
N LYS A 172 11.89 -16.14 6.53
CA LYS A 172 12.55 -17.31 7.11
C LYS A 172 12.20 -17.41 8.60
N GLU A 173 11.81 -18.61 9.01
CA GLU A 173 11.47 -18.96 10.38
C GLU A 173 12.61 -18.68 11.35
N LEU A 174 12.31 -17.91 12.40
CA LEU A 174 13.19 -17.66 13.52
C LEU A 174 12.74 -18.52 14.71
N LYS A 175 13.62 -19.39 15.19
CA LYS A 175 13.37 -20.18 16.41
C LYS A 175 13.92 -19.42 17.61
N ARG A 176 13.06 -19.11 18.58
CA ARG A 176 13.45 -18.54 19.87
C ARG A 176 13.97 -19.64 20.81
N SER A 177 14.77 -19.23 21.80
CA SER A 177 15.27 -20.11 22.86
C SER A 177 14.16 -20.78 23.68
N ASN A 178 12.98 -20.19 23.75
CA ASN A 178 11.80 -20.74 24.41
C ASN A 178 10.96 -21.68 23.52
N GLY A 179 11.47 -22.10 22.36
CA GLY A 179 10.80 -23.01 21.44
C GLY A 179 9.76 -22.36 20.50
N ILE A 180 9.43 -21.08 20.68
CA ILE A 180 8.50 -20.37 19.80
C ILE A 180 9.13 -20.13 18.42
N ILE A 181 8.40 -20.45 17.36
CA ILE A 181 8.80 -20.18 15.97
C ILE A 181 8.06 -18.95 15.46
N ILE A 182 8.80 -17.97 14.93
CA ILE A 182 8.26 -16.76 14.34
C ILE A 182 8.49 -16.78 12.84
N LYS A 183 7.42 -16.56 12.09
CA LYS A 183 7.45 -16.43 10.63
C LYS A 183 6.68 -15.19 10.24
N TYR A 184 7.31 -14.30 9.48
CA TYR A 184 6.66 -13.12 8.91
C TYR A 184 6.18 -13.42 7.50
N ASP A 185 5.14 -12.71 7.06
CA ASP A 185 4.64 -12.84 5.68
C ASP A 185 5.65 -12.30 4.66
N ASP A 186 6.35 -11.22 5.02
CA ASP A 186 7.28 -10.49 4.15
C ASP A 186 8.61 -10.18 4.84
N ASN A 187 9.67 -10.01 4.04
CA ASN A 187 10.93 -9.41 4.49
C ASN A 187 10.76 -7.88 4.64
N ALA A 188 11.46 -7.26 5.59
CA ALA A 188 11.69 -5.81 5.56
C ALA A 188 12.98 -5.42 6.25
N ALA A 189 13.47 -4.26 5.81
CA ALA A 189 14.57 -3.55 6.41
C ALA A 189 14.18 -2.09 6.73
N VAL A 190 14.88 -1.51 7.69
CA VAL A 190 14.78 -0.11 8.09
C VAL A 190 16.05 0.59 7.66
N VAL A 191 15.90 1.70 6.92
CA VAL A 191 17.04 2.51 6.47
C VAL A 191 17.72 3.15 7.67
N ILE A 192 19.05 3.10 7.71
CA ILE A 192 19.87 3.68 8.77
C ILE A 192 20.92 4.64 8.21
N ASP A 193 21.43 5.52 9.07
CA ASP A 193 22.61 6.34 8.80
C ASP A 193 23.92 5.55 9.00
N GLN A 194 25.05 6.26 8.98
CA GLN A 194 26.36 5.63 9.18
C GLN A 194 26.60 5.20 10.64
N GLU A 195 25.96 5.88 11.58
CA GLU A 195 26.04 5.67 13.03
C GLU A 195 25.08 4.57 13.53
N GLY A 196 24.18 4.08 12.65
CA GLY A 196 23.19 3.05 12.96
C GLY A 196 21.85 3.58 13.45
N ASN A 197 21.60 4.90 13.40
CA ASN A 197 20.29 5.46 13.73
C ASN A 197 19.31 5.32 12.54
N PRO A 198 18.03 5.07 12.80
CA PRO A 198 17.02 4.97 11.75
C PRO A 198 16.80 6.31 11.04
N LYS A 199 16.83 6.28 9.70
CA LYS A 199 16.39 7.39 8.85
C LYS A 199 14.86 7.37 8.75
N GLY A 200 14.18 7.92 9.76
CA GLY A 200 12.71 8.03 9.80
C GLY A 200 12.18 8.38 11.19
N THR A 201 10.92 8.83 11.26
CA THR A 201 10.36 9.39 12.50
C THR A 201 9.60 8.37 13.35
N ARG A 202 9.11 7.27 12.78
CA ARG A 202 8.31 6.20 13.42
C ARG A 202 8.50 4.91 12.65
N ILE A 203 7.96 3.77 13.05
CA ILE A 203 7.98 2.51 12.28
C ILE A 203 6.61 1.85 12.48
N PHE A 204 5.85 1.61 11.42
CA PHE A 204 4.43 1.21 11.51
C PHE A 204 4.15 -0.28 11.25
N CYS A 205 5.17 -1.15 11.30
CA CYS A 205 5.02 -2.59 11.11
C CYS A 205 5.44 -3.36 12.36
N ALA A 206 5.02 -4.61 12.42
CA ALA A 206 5.49 -5.54 13.43
C ALA A 206 6.98 -5.82 13.22
N ILE A 207 7.76 -5.62 14.27
CA ILE A 207 9.21 -5.83 14.28
C ILE A 207 9.56 -7.00 15.20
N ALA A 208 10.63 -7.71 14.85
CA ALA A 208 11.23 -8.71 15.72
C ALA A 208 11.74 -8.08 17.03
N ARG A 209 11.27 -8.60 18.17
CA ARG A 209 11.68 -8.13 19.52
C ARG A 209 13.18 -8.34 19.76
N GLU A 210 13.78 -9.26 19.03
CA GLU A 210 15.19 -9.62 19.01
C GLU A 210 16.10 -8.44 18.67
N LEU A 211 15.58 -7.43 17.96
CA LEU A 211 16.32 -6.18 17.73
C LEU A 211 16.70 -5.45 19.02
N ARG A 212 15.96 -5.64 20.13
CA ARG A 212 16.36 -5.10 21.45
C ARG A 212 17.66 -5.71 21.96
N GLN A 213 17.89 -6.99 21.68
CA GLN A 213 19.10 -7.72 22.12
C GLN A 213 20.31 -7.36 21.27
N LEU A 214 20.09 -6.86 20.05
CA LEU A 214 21.11 -6.49 19.08
C LEU A 214 21.40 -4.98 19.06
N ASN A 215 21.15 -4.27 20.17
CA ASN A 215 21.39 -2.83 20.35
C ASN A 215 20.60 -1.88 19.42
N PHE A 216 19.55 -2.35 18.75
CA PHE A 216 18.69 -1.51 17.91
C PHE A 216 17.50 -0.92 18.69
N THR A 217 17.73 -0.46 19.93
CA THR A 217 16.69 0.03 20.83
C THR A 217 15.92 1.22 20.25
N LYS A 218 16.61 2.11 19.52
CA LYS A 218 15.99 3.25 18.80
C LYS A 218 15.00 2.80 17.72
N ILE A 219 15.29 1.70 17.01
CA ILE A 219 14.37 1.15 16.01
C ILE A 219 13.14 0.59 16.70
N VAL A 220 13.33 -0.13 17.81
CA VAL A 220 12.22 -0.73 18.56
C VAL A 220 11.34 0.32 19.23
N SER A 221 11.90 1.43 19.73
CA SER A 221 11.12 2.52 20.33
C SER A 221 10.28 3.30 19.31
N LEU A 222 10.69 3.32 18.05
CA LEU A 222 9.91 3.92 16.96
C LEU A 222 8.75 3.03 16.51
N ALA A 223 8.74 1.75 16.90
CA ALA A 223 7.71 0.78 16.54
C ALA A 223 6.60 0.69 17.60
N PRO A 224 5.32 0.56 17.22
CA PRO A 224 4.25 0.32 18.19
C PRO A 224 4.42 -1.08 18.81
N GLU A 225 4.34 -1.16 20.14
CA GLU A 225 4.40 -2.43 20.88
C GLU A 225 3.16 -3.32 20.67
N ALA A 226 2.07 -2.78 20.12
CA ALA A 226 0.80 -3.45 19.95
C ALA A 226 0.60 -3.98 18.51
N ILE A 227 0.21 -5.25 18.39
CA ILE A 227 -0.29 -5.86 17.16
C ILE A 227 -1.65 -5.23 16.84
N PHE A 228 -1.66 -4.11 16.11
CA PHE A 228 -2.88 -3.56 15.52
C PHE A 228 -2.68 -3.24 14.03
N PRO A 229 -3.62 -3.63 13.16
CA PRO A 229 -3.52 -3.41 11.73
C PRO A 229 -3.98 -1.99 11.40
N LYS A 230 -3.20 -0.96 11.71
CA LYS A 230 -3.49 0.41 11.24
C LYS A 230 -2.23 1.16 10.79
N ARG A 231 -2.09 1.17 9.46
CA ARG A 231 -1.10 1.87 8.62
C ARG A 231 -0.96 3.34 8.98
N PHE A 232 0.27 3.88 9.09
CA PHE A 232 0.72 5.23 8.69
C PHE A 232 2.28 5.24 8.59
N ASN A 233 2.95 6.39 8.44
CA ASN A 233 4.26 6.60 7.75
C ASN A 233 5.56 5.96 8.32
N VAL A 234 6.35 5.24 7.51
CA VAL A 234 7.50 4.37 7.89
C VAL A 234 8.05 3.66 6.66
N LEU A 235 9.21 4.06 6.14
CA LEU A 235 10.02 3.34 5.15
C LEU A 235 10.15 1.84 5.45
N PHE A 236 9.35 1.04 4.76
CA PHE A 236 9.45 -0.41 4.69
C PHE A 236 9.75 -0.82 3.29
N MET A 237 10.84 -1.56 3.12
CA MET A 237 11.18 -2.07 1.82
C MET A 237 11.18 -3.59 1.84
N GLY A 238 10.38 -4.18 0.95
CA GLY A 238 10.44 -5.61 0.68
C GLY A 238 11.81 -5.94 0.07
N ILE A 239 12.46 -6.96 0.61
CA ILE A 239 13.66 -7.55 0.01
C ILE A 239 13.15 -8.71 -0.86
N ARG A 240 13.28 -8.54 -2.17
CA ARG A 240 13.18 -9.64 -3.13
C ARG A 240 14.55 -10.26 -3.32
#